data_AF-A0A3S4M081-F1
#
_entry.id   AF-A0A3S4M081-F1
#
_cell.length_a   1.000
_cell.length_b   1.000
_cell.length_c   1.000
_cell.angle_alpha   90.00
_cell.angle_beta   90.00
_cell.angle_gamma   90.00
#
_symmetry.space_group_name_H-M   'P 1'
#
loop_
_entity.id
_entity.type
_entity.pdbx_description
1 polymer ?
#
loop_
_entity_poly.entity_id
_entity_poly.type
_entity_poly.pdbx_seq_one_letter_code
_entity_poly.pdbx_strand_id
1 'polypeptide(L)'
;MFIDIRSLGSKGIFTFDPGFTSTASCESKITFIDGDEGILLHRGFPIDQLATDSNYLEVCYILLYGEKPTQEEYDEFRTTVTRHTMIHEQITRLFHAFRRDSHPMAVMCGDHWRAGSVLPRLAGCEQSAPP
;
A
#
# COMPACT_ATOMS: atom_id res chain seq x y z
N MET A 1 -1.90 14.89 20.75
CA MET A 1 -1.51 14.08 21.92
C MET A 1 -2.41 12.86 21.97
N PHE A 2 -1.88 11.66 21.79
CA PHE A 2 -2.66 10.42 21.85
C PHE A 2 -2.66 9.86 23.27
N ILE A 3 -3.78 9.26 23.67
CA ILE A 3 -3.93 8.60 24.97
C ILE A 3 -3.93 7.09 24.71
N ASP A 4 -3.00 6.37 25.33
CA ASP A 4 -2.93 4.92 25.21
C ASP A 4 -4.06 4.25 26.00
N ILE A 5 -5.04 3.71 25.27
CA ILE A 5 -6.22 3.04 25.83
C ILE A 5 -6.10 1.50 25.83
N ARG A 6 -4.95 0.93 25.45
CA ARG A 6 -4.77 -0.54 25.37
C ARG A 6 -5.03 -1.27 26.70
N SER A 7 -4.75 -0.61 27.82
CA SER A 7 -4.95 -1.15 29.17
C SER A 7 -6.39 -1.07 29.71
N LEU A 8 -7.32 -0.43 28.98
CA LEU A 8 -8.72 -0.32 29.40
C LEU A 8 -9.52 -1.61 29.15
N GLY A 9 -9.14 -2.39 28.13
CA GLY A 9 -9.79 -3.67 27.82
C GLY A 9 -9.66 -4.70 28.96
N SER A 10 -8.52 -4.73 29.66
CA SER A 10 -8.32 -5.61 30.82
C SER A 10 -9.13 -5.20 32.06
N LYS A 11 -9.66 -3.97 32.08
CA LYS A 11 -10.54 -3.44 33.14
C LYS A 11 -12.03 -3.57 32.80
N GLY A 12 -12.37 -4.23 31.69
CA GLY A 12 -13.76 -4.41 31.24
C GLY A 12 -14.42 -3.14 30.69
N ILE A 13 -13.63 -2.11 30.37
CA ILE A 13 -14.11 -0.84 29.81
C ILE A 13 -13.78 -0.82 28.31
N PHE A 14 -14.81 -0.69 27.48
CA PHE A 14 -14.69 -0.60 26.03
C PHE A 14 -15.08 0.78 25.55
N THR A 15 -14.34 1.34 24.60
CA THR A 15 -14.70 2.57 23.91
C THR A 15 -15.65 2.26 22.76
N PHE A 16 -16.70 3.06 22.59
CA PHE A 16 -17.66 2.92 21.50
C PHE A 16 -17.53 4.13 20.57
N ASP A 17 -16.84 3.95 19.44
CA ASP A 17 -16.60 4.97 18.41
C ASP A 17 -16.88 4.38 17.01
N PRO A 18 -18.15 4.36 16.57
CA PRO A 18 -18.51 3.87 15.24
C PRO A 18 -17.98 4.86 14.19
N GLY A 19 -16.89 4.48 13.52
CA GLY A 19 -16.24 5.29 12.48
C GLY A 19 -14.79 5.65 12.77
N PHE A 20 -14.23 5.25 13.92
CA PHE A 20 -12.82 5.47 14.29
C PHE A 20 -12.38 6.95 14.23
N THR A 21 -13.32 7.88 14.46
CA THR A 21 -13.03 9.32 14.37
C THR A 21 -12.04 9.79 15.44
N SER A 22 -12.06 9.14 16.61
CA SER A 22 -11.24 9.50 17.77
C SER A 22 -10.25 8.40 18.16
N THR A 23 -10.17 7.33 17.36
CA THR A 23 -9.35 6.15 17.66
C THR A 23 -8.24 6.01 16.62
N ALA A 24 -6.99 6.20 17.06
CA ALA A 24 -5.83 5.92 16.23
C ALA A 24 -5.52 4.41 16.26
N SER A 25 -5.87 3.68 15.19
CA SER A 25 -5.74 2.22 15.14
C SER A 25 -4.31 1.73 14.92
N CYS A 26 -3.49 2.50 14.19
CA CYS A 26 -2.13 2.10 13.84
C CYS A 26 -1.17 3.28 13.98
N GLU A 27 0.04 3.00 14.44
CA GLU A 27 1.17 3.92 14.27
C GLU A 27 1.78 3.68 12.90
N SER A 28 1.79 4.71 12.04
CA SER A 28 2.41 4.65 10.71
C SER A 28 3.43 5.76 10.57
N LYS A 29 4.56 5.43 9.95
CA LYS A 29 5.62 6.39 9.59
C LYS A 29 5.64 6.70 8.10
N ILE A 30 4.63 6.24 7.35
CA ILE A 30 4.62 6.28 5.88
C ILE A 30 4.14 7.64 5.38
N THR A 31 2.99 8.10 5.88
CA THR A 31 2.35 9.34 5.45
C THR A 31 1.93 10.16 6.66
N PHE A 32 2.30 11.43 6.65
CA PHE A 32 1.73 12.42 7.57
C PHE A 32 0.82 13.35 6.77
N ILE A 33 -0.41 13.49 7.27
CA ILE A 33 -1.45 14.32 6.67
C ILE A 33 -1.90 15.28 7.75
N ASP A 34 -1.73 16.58 7.50
CA ASP A 34 -2.37 17.62 8.27
C ASP A 34 -3.47 18.26 7.42
N GLY A 35 -4.71 18.02 7.82
CA GLY A 35 -5.89 18.50 7.09
C GLY A 35 -6.15 20.00 7.24
N ASP A 36 -5.67 20.61 8.32
CA ASP A 36 -5.91 22.02 8.61
C ASP A 36 -4.91 22.92 7.89
N GLU A 37 -3.64 22.51 7.84
CA GLU A 37 -2.58 23.22 7.11
C GLU A 37 -2.44 22.76 5.64
N GLY A 38 -3.14 21.68 5.24
CA GLY A 38 -3.07 21.13 3.89
C GLY A 38 -1.72 20.50 3.56
N ILE A 39 -1.01 20.00 4.59
CA ILE A 39 0.33 19.44 4.45
C ILE A 39 0.23 17.92 4.24
N LEU A 40 0.80 17.45 3.12
CA LEU A 40 0.96 16.03 2.83
C LEU A 40 2.45 15.70 2.71
N LEU A 41 2.95 14.90 3.65
CA LEU A 41 4.33 14.43 3.69
C LEU A 41 4.39 12.92 3.48
N HIS A 42 5.13 12.48 2.46
CA HIS A 42 5.52 11.08 2.29
C HIS A 42 6.90 10.87 2.92
N ARG A 43 6.97 10.08 4.00
CA ARG A 43 8.23 9.82 4.75
C ARG A 43 9.00 11.09 5.15
N GLY A 44 8.30 12.22 5.31
CA GLY A 44 8.87 13.52 5.64
C GLY A 44 9.16 14.44 4.43
N PHE A 45 8.96 13.97 3.20
CA PHE A 45 9.09 14.77 1.99
C PHE A 45 7.75 15.37 1.56
N PRO A 46 7.66 16.69 1.29
CA PRO A 46 6.45 17.32 0.80
C PRO A 46 6.08 16.82 -0.59
N ILE A 47 4.78 16.55 -0.78
CA ILE A 47 4.25 16.03 -2.05
C ILE A 47 4.59 16.91 -3.25
N ASP A 48 4.66 18.23 -3.07
CA ASP A 48 4.95 19.21 -4.12
C ASP A 48 6.36 19.03 -4.71
N GLN A 49 7.34 18.74 -3.84
CA GLN A 49 8.71 18.44 -4.26
C GLN A 49 8.80 17.07 -4.94
N LEU A 50 8.13 16.05 -4.39
CA LEU A 50 8.12 14.71 -5.00
C LEU A 50 7.44 14.71 -6.37
N ALA A 51 6.40 15.52 -6.56
CA ALA A 51 5.69 15.63 -7.83
C ALA A 51 6.50 16.36 -8.91
N THR A 52 7.36 17.31 -8.51
CA THR A 52 8.13 18.13 -9.44
C THR A 52 9.50 17.52 -9.77
N ASP A 53 10.17 16.95 -8.78
CA ASP A 53 11.59 16.56 -8.87
C ASP A 53 11.81 15.04 -8.92
N SER A 54 10.80 14.23 -8.58
CA SER A 54 10.94 12.75 -8.49
C SER A 54 10.10 12.01 -9.52
N ASN A 55 10.50 10.77 -9.80
CA ASN A 55 9.80 9.88 -10.72
C ASN A 55 8.92 8.87 -9.96
N TYR A 56 7.88 8.32 -10.58
CA TYR A 56 6.94 7.41 -9.92
C TYR A 56 7.63 6.21 -9.25
N LEU A 57 8.62 5.60 -9.91
CA LEU A 57 9.37 4.47 -9.35
C LEU A 57 10.19 4.86 -8.11
N GLU A 58 10.71 6.08 -8.08
CA GLU A 58 11.47 6.61 -6.94
C GLU A 58 10.53 6.86 -5.75
N VAL A 59 9.35 7.42 -6.00
CA VAL A 59 8.32 7.62 -4.97
C VAL A 59 7.85 6.27 -4.40
N CYS A 60 7.62 5.26 -5.25
CA CYS A 60 7.31 3.91 -4.80
C CYS A 60 8.42 3.33 -3.91
N TYR A 61 9.68 3.54 -4.27
CA TYR A 61 10.82 3.11 -3.47
C TYR A 61 10.82 3.81 -2.10
N ILE A 62 10.65 5.13 -2.06
CA ILE A 62 10.59 5.91 -0.82
C ILE A 62 9.45 5.43 0.07
N LEU A 63 8.27 5.13 -0.48
CA LEU A 63 7.13 4.64 0.30
C LEU A 63 7.42 3.28 0.95
N LEU A 64 8.00 2.35 0.19
CA LEU A 64 8.36 0.99 0.64
C LEU A 64 9.48 1.01 1.68
N TYR A 65 10.62 1.63 1.36
CA TYR A 65 11.85 1.53 2.14
C TYR A 65 12.06 2.69 3.12
N GLY A 66 11.47 3.86 2.84
CA GLY A 66 11.52 5.02 3.72
C GLY A 66 12.68 5.98 3.51
N GLU A 67 13.61 5.67 2.62
CA GLU A 67 14.77 6.50 2.29
C GLU A 67 14.86 6.77 0.79
N LYS A 68 15.63 7.79 0.41
CA LYS A 68 15.89 8.11 -1.00
C LYS A 68 16.83 7.06 -1.59
N PRO A 69 16.51 6.44 -2.74
CA PRO A 69 17.36 5.41 -3.33
C PRO A 69 18.70 5.98 -3.79
N THR A 70 19.76 5.20 -3.66
CA THR A 70 20.99 5.41 -4.43
C THR A 70 20.80 5.02 -5.89
N GLN A 71 21.69 5.48 -6.78
CA GLN A 71 21.59 5.18 -8.22
C GLN A 71 21.59 3.67 -8.49
N GLU A 72 22.39 2.90 -7.76
CA GLU A 72 22.48 1.44 -7.90
C GLU A 72 21.18 0.75 -7.44
N GLU A 73 20.63 1.14 -6.28
CA GLU A 73 19.37 0.61 -5.76
C GLU A 73 18.17 0.97 -6.65
N TYR A 74 18.18 2.17 -7.22
CA TYR A 74 17.16 2.60 -8.18
C TYR A 74 17.18 1.73 -9.44
N ASP A 75 18.37 1.47 -9.99
CA ASP A 75 18.51 0.65 -11.20
C ASP A 75 18.17 -0.83 -10.92
N GLU A 76 18.49 -1.35 -9.74
CA GLU A 76 18.07 -2.70 -9.30
C GLU A 76 16.55 -2.78 -9.15
N PHE A 77 15.94 -1.81 -8.45
CA PHE A 77 14.49 -1.75 -8.27
C PHE A 77 13.77 -1.63 -9.61
N ARG A 78 14.24 -0.73 -10.48
CA ARG A 78 13.70 -0.57 -11.83
C ARG A 78 13.81 -1.85 -12.65
N THR A 79 14.95 -2.54 -12.58
CA THR A 79 15.15 -3.82 -13.27
C THR A 79 14.20 -4.90 -12.74
N THR A 80 14.03 -4.96 -11.42
CA THR A 80 13.14 -5.90 -10.76
C THR A 80 11.69 -5.66 -11.16
N VAL A 81 11.21 -4.41 -11.12
CA VAL A 81 9.86 -4.04 -11.57
C VAL A 81 9.67 -4.37 -13.04
N THR A 82 10.62 -4.02 -13.90
CA THR A 82 10.53 -4.27 -15.35
C THR A 82 10.41 -5.76 -15.66
N ARG A 83 11.19 -6.61 -14.97
CA ARG A 83 11.17 -8.07 -15.18
C ARG A 83 9.88 -8.75 -14.72
N HIS A 84 9.16 -8.16 -13.77
CA HIS A 84 7.90 -8.72 -13.24
C HIS A 84 6.65 -8.06 -13.85
N THR A 85 6.78 -7.28 -14.92
CA THR A 85 5.62 -6.69 -15.63
C THR A 85 4.83 -7.70 -16.46
N MET A 86 5.46 -8.80 -16.88
CA MET A 86 4.81 -9.83 -17.68
C MET A 86 3.83 -10.63 -16.82
N ILE A 87 2.55 -10.56 -17.21
CA ILE A 87 1.45 -11.27 -16.55
C ILE A 87 1.42 -12.73 -17.03
N HIS A 88 1.13 -13.66 -16.11
CA HIS A 88 0.95 -15.06 -16.46
C HIS A 88 -0.24 -15.23 -17.42
N GLU A 89 -0.07 -16.02 -18.48
CA GLU A 89 -1.10 -16.24 -19.51
C GLU A 89 -2.47 -16.70 -18.97
N GLN A 90 -2.51 -17.35 -17.81
CA GLN A 90 -3.76 -17.77 -17.15
C GLN A 90 -4.61 -16.58 -16.71
N ILE A 91 -3.98 -15.47 -16.29
CA ILE A 91 -4.66 -14.23 -15.93
C ILE A 91 -5.16 -13.54 -17.21
N THR A 92 -4.40 -13.55 -18.30
CA THR A 92 -4.87 -13.02 -19.61
C THR A 92 -6.11 -13.75 -20.10
N ARG A 93 -6.19 -15.07 -19.91
CA ARG A 93 -7.40 -15.86 -20.23
C ARG A 93 -8.58 -15.51 -19.32
N LEU A 94 -8.33 -15.09 -18.09
CA LEU A 94 -9.37 -14.65 -17.15
C LEU A 94 -10.00 -13.32 -17.60
N PHE A 95 -9.21 -12.37 -18.09
CA PHE A 95 -9.73 -11.14 -18.71
C PHE A 95 -10.72 -11.44 -19.86
N HIS A 96 -10.46 -12.48 -20.65
CA HIS A 96 -11.36 -12.91 -21.73
C HIS A 96 -12.62 -13.64 -21.24
N ALA A 97 -12.65 -14.14 -20.01
CA ALA A 97 -13.82 -14.80 -19.43
C ALA A 97 -14.90 -13.80 -18.96
N PHE A 98 -14.54 -12.53 -18.78
CA PHE A 98 -15.52 -11.48 -18.47
C PHE A 98 -16.33 -11.07 -19.69
N ARG A 99 -17.60 -10.69 -19.46
CA ARG A 99 -18.39 -10.02 -20.49
C ARG A 99 -17.72 -8.70 -20.89
N ARG A 100 -17.76 -8.38 -22.19
CA ARG A 100 -17.18 -7.15 -22.76
C ARG A 100 -17.80 -5.86 -22.19
N ASP A 101 -18.99 -5.97 -21.60
CA ASP A 101 -19.76 -4.84 -21.05
C ASP A 101 -19.54 -4.65 -19.53
N SER A 102 -18.63 -5.42 -18.92
CA SER A 102 -18.35 -5.35 -17.48
C SER A 102 -17.64 -4.03 -17.11
N HIS A 103 -18.00 -3.45 -15.96
CA HIS A 103 -17.32 -2.25 -15.47
C HIS A 103 -15.83 -2.56 -15.17
N PRO A 104 -14.86 -1.73 -15.60
CA PRO A 104 -13.43 -2.02 -15.50
C PRO A 104 -12.97 -2.30 -14.06
N MET A 105 -13.53 -1.62 -13.07
CA MET A 105 -13.23 -1.91 -11.65
C MET A 105 -13.66 -3.32 -11.22
N ALA A 106 -14.80 -3.83 -11.72
CA ALA A 106 -15.27 -5.17 -11.37
C ALA A 106 -14.37 -6.26 -11.97
N VAL A 107 -13.87 -6.03 -13.18
CA VAL A 107 -12.88 -6.90 -13.84
C VAL A 107 -11.58 -6.91 -13.04
N MET A 108 -11.05 -5.72 -12.73
CA MET A 108 -9.82 -5.57 -11.93
C MET A 108 -9.91 -6.25 -10.55
N CYS A 109 -11.01 -6.09 -9.82
CA CYS A 109 -11.21 -6.75 -8.53
C CYS A 109 -11.28 -8.28 -8.67
N GLY A 110 -11.96 -8.78 -9.71
CA GLY A 110 -12.10 -10.22 -9.96
C GLY A 110 -10.77 -10.88 -10.35
N ASP A 111 -10.00 -10.22 -11.22
CA ASP A 111 -8.66 -10.68 -11.61
C ASP A 111 -7.67 -10.63 -10.44
N HIS A 112 -7.67 -9.55 -9.65
CA HIS A 112 -6.80 -9.41 -8.46
C HIS A 112 -7.09 -10.49 -7.41
N TRP A 113 -8.37 -10.77 -7.13
CA TRP A 113 -8.75 -11.83 -6.20
C TRP A 113 -8.28 -13.21 -6.66
N ARG A 114 -8.48 -13.53 -7.94
CA ARG A 114 -8.07 -14.83 -8.49
C ARG A 114 -6.57 -14.95 -8.69
N ALA A 115 -5.82 -13.87 -8.83
CA ALA A 115 -4.36 -13.90 -8.89
C ALA A 115 -3.74 -14.61 -7.67
N GLY A 116 -4.34 -14.47 -6.48
CA GLY A 116 -3.91 -15.20 -5.27
C GLY A 116 -3.99 -16.72 -5.40
N SER A 117 -4.93 -17.24 -6.20
CA SER A 117 -5.04 -18.68 -6.48
C SER A 117 -4.04 -19.18 -7.53
N VAL A 118 -3.61 -18.30 -8.44
CA VAL A 118 -2.64 -18.60 -9.51
C VAL A 118 -1.20 -18.48 -9.01
N LEU A 119 -0.95 -17.62 -8.01
CA LEU A 119 0.36 -17.37 -7.41
C LEU A 119 0.36 -17.69 -5.90
N PRO A 120 0.15 -18.97 -5.50
CA PRO A 120 0.08 -19.35 -4.09
C PRO A 120 1.40 -19.12 -3.32
N ARG A 121 2.53 -19.00 -4.04
CA ARG A 121 3.83 -18.66 -3.44
C ARG A 121 3.92 -17.23 -2.89
N LEU A 122 3.15 -16.29 -3.43
CA LEU A 122 3.19 -14.89 -3.00
C LEU A 122 2.20 -14.60 -1.86
N ALA A 123 1.12 -15.37 -1.75
CA ALA A 123 0.13 -15.26 -0.68
C ALA A 123 0.69 -15.57 0.73
N GLY A 124 1.88 -16.17 0.83
CA GLY A 124 2.54 -16.47 2.11
C GLY A 124 3.41 -15.35 2.68
N CYS A 125 3.64 -14.26 1.95
CA CYS A 125 4.62 -13.23 2.37
C CYS A 125 4.05 -12.19 3.37
N GLU A 126 2.74 -12.20 3.63
CA GLU A 126 2.12 -11.36 4.68
C GLU A 126 2.41 -11.84 6.12
N GLN A 127 3.06 -12.99 6.32
CA GLN A 127 3.37 -13.52 7.66
C GLN A 127 4.79 -13.18 8.18
N SER A 128 5.59 -12.39 7.46
CA SER A 128 6.97 -12.05 7.87
C SER A 128 7.19 -10.58 8.23
N ALA A 129 6.18 -9.90 8.81
CA ALA A 129 6.46 -8.76 9.65
C ALA A 129 6.77 -9.28 11.07
N PRO A 130 7.98 -9.08 11.62
CA PRO A 130 8.30 -9.53 12.98
C PRO A 130 7.39 -8.85 14.01
N PRO A 131 7.18 -9.48 15.19
CA PRO A 131 6.30 -8.99 16.26
C PRO A 131 6.71 -7.63 16.81
#